data_AF-A0A371JE05-F1
#
_entry.id   AF-A0A371JE05-F1
#
_cell.length_a   1.000
_cell.length_b   1.000
_cell.length_c   1.000
_cell.angle_alpha   90.00
_cell.angle_beta   90.00
_cell.angle_gamma   90.00
#
_symmetry.space_group_name_H-M   'P 1'
#
loop_
_entity.id
_entity.type
_entity.pdbx_description
1 polymer ?
#
loop_
_entity_poly.entity_id
_entity_poly.type
_entity_poly.pdbx_seq_one_letter_code
_entity_poly.pdbx_strand_id
1 'polypeptide(L)'
;MKLKGTMSLELTDVNTGVVETVEEENMITNAVNHIFGLNPLGVFYEAAASIDGIEWNKGLLPICPNMIGGILLFSKALDENVDNIYSSSNNLPVAYASNNVNSTANVARGSLNLTESKTLENGYKFVWEFTPSQGNGTIAAAALTSAQGGTNAYGNLVDDSNTFLQLKSVDIGSLSNEKQLVLLEAVEVDFDNDLLYSITYQDSAVRIRKVRVPIFSIGLNEKLDDTTYTVLEDQVIQTTTFRFLGKYTLYGEFLDGADGYWYGFSNEGNSSGSAAMVWVKISKADFSMTEGEWVLSNAMLIDVGNRDESGSYPERVLKCCMRKGYLYVMANNKEGVYKINTANSSDVTLINLGFTSKWKPLCDKGTCEVYMILIGDLIMGGDFQITIDDKVIQTQGSARLNDAATPLFQYKNFLLGWGGSYGSEYRTMYLLTPYLASINNLSSAVVKTVDKTMKITYTLTQE
;
A
#
# COMPACT_ATOMS: atom_id res chain seq x y z
N MET A 1 13.95 21.86 11.40
CA MET A 1 15.29 21.42 11.85
C MET A 1 16.07 21.01 10.60
N LYS A 2 17.28 21.52 10.40
CA LYS A 2 18.10 21.13 9.26
C LYS A 2 18.92 19.91 9.67
N LEU A 3 18.81 18.83 8.91
CA LEU A 3 19.55 17.60 9.14
C LEU A 3 20.59 17.47 8.03
N LYS A 4 21.79 17.00 8.38
CA LYS A 4 22.85 16.64 7.45
C LYS A 4 23.32 15.23 7.73
N GLY A 5 23.46 14.44 6.68
CA GLY A 5 23.85 13.04 6.73
C GLY A 5 25.06 12.76 5.85
N THR A 6 26.01 12.00 6.39
CA THR A 6 27.17 11.48 5.66
C THR A 6 27.16 9.96 5.73
N MET A 7 27.35 9.33 4.58
CA MET A 7 27.41 7.87 4.45
C MET A 7 28.79 7.46 3.94
N SER A 8 29.33 6.41 4.53
CA SER A 8 30.46 5.64 3.99
C SER A 8 30.01 4.19 3.79
N LEU A 9 30.20 3.67 2.59
CA LEU A 9 29.96 2.29 2.21
C LEU A 9 31.30 1.62 1.90
N GLU A 10 31.61 0.54 2.63
CA GLU A 10 32.84 -0.23 2.50
C GLU A 10 32.51 -1.65 2.04
N LEU A 11 33.13 -2.08 0.94
CA LEU A 11 33.08 -3.44 0.44
C LEU A 11 34.44 -4.11 0.65
N THR A 12 34.50 -5.13 1.51
CA THR A 12 35.75 -5.84 1.82
C THR A 12 35.74 -7.22 1.20
N ASP A 13 36.69 -7.50 0.31
CA ASP A 13 36.88 -8.82 -0.27
C ASP A 13 37.40 -9.81 0.81
N VAL A 14 36.70 -10.93 1.00
CA VAL A 14 36.97 -11.88 2.09
C VAL A 14 38.22 -12.73 1.85
N ASN A 15 38.70 -12.81 0.60
CA ASN A 15 39.84 -13.63 0.22
C ASN A 15 41.15 -12.81 0.23
N THR A 16 41.07 -11.54 -0.14
CA THR A 16 42.22 -10.65 -0.32
C THR A 16 42.34 -9.58 0.76
N GLY A 17 41.24 -9.25 1.44
CA GLY A 17 41.16 -8.15 2.42
C GLY A 17 41.14 -6.75 1.81
N VAL A 18 41.06 -6.63 0.47
CA VAL A 18 40.98 -5.35 -0.22
C VAL A 18 39.64 -4.67 0.08
N VAL A 19 39.68 -3.38 0.41
CA VAL A 19 38.50 -2.57 0.72
C VAL A 19 38.27 -1.55 -0.38
N GLU A 20 37.04 -1.53 -0.91
CA GLU A 20 36.51 -0.50 -1.80
C GLU A 20 35.57 0.41 -0.98
N THR A 21 35.80 1.72 -1.00
CA THR A 21 35.05 2.68 -0.17
C THR A 21 34.39 3.74 -1.06
N VAL A 22 33.12 4.03 -0.76
CA VAL A 22 32.35 5.13 -1.36
C VAL A 22 31.83 6.03 -0.24
N GLU A 23 31.98 7.34 -0.41
CA GLU A 23 31.48 8.34 0.53
C GLU A 23 30.54 9.31 -0.17
N GLU A 24 29.40 9.58 0.44
CA GLU A 24 28.38 10.43 -0.14
C GLU A 24 27.60 11.19 0.95
N GLU A 25 27.08 12.37 0.59
CA GLU A 25 26.18 13.15 1.45
C GLU A 25 24.72 12.94 1.05
N ASN A 26 23.80 13.21 1.96
CA ASN A 26 22.39 12.99 1.71
C ASN A 26 21.61 14.25 1.34
N MET A 27 20.48 13.99 0.71
CA MET A 27 19.32 14.87 0.66
C MET A 27 18.29 14.39 1.69
N ILE A 28 17.77 15.29 2.52
CA ILE A 28 16.68 14.98 3.45
C ILE A 28 15.35 15.22 2.73
N THR A 29 14.41 14.27 2.86
CA THR A 29 13.07 14.40 2.28
C THR A 29 12.08 14.98 3.31
N ASN A 30 10.86 15.23 2.87
CA ASN A 30 9.76 15.65 3.72
C ASN A 30 9.07 14.50 4.47
N ALA A 31 9.50 13.23 4.33
CA ALA A 31 8.80 12.08 4.89
C ALA A 31 8.55 12.19 6.40
N VAL A 32 9.57 12.52 7.20
CA VAL A 32 9.43 12.68 8.65
C VAL A 32 8.60 13.92 9.02
N ASN A 33 8.76 15.01 8.26
CA ASN A 33 7.97 16.22 8.46
C ASN A 33 6.48 15.98 8.19
N HIS A 34 6.13 15.18 7.17
CA HIS A 34 4.75 14.79 6.90
C HIS A 34 4.15 14.00 8.06
N ILE A 35 4.89 13.06 8.66
CA ILE A 35 4.38 12.24 9.77
C ILE A 35 4.05 13.10 11.01
N PHE A 36 4.85 14.13 11.30
CA PHE A 36 4.56 15.03 12.43
C PHE A 36 3.62 16.18 12.08
N GLY A 37 3.67 16.67 10.86
CA GLY A 37 3.00 17.89 10.42
C GLY A 37 1.59 17.68 9.88
N LEU A 38 1.28 16.46 9.43
CA LEU A 38 -0.03 16.10 8.90
C LEU A 38 -0.78 15.22 9.90
N ASN A 39 -2.06 15.50 10.09
CA ASN A 39 -2.92 14.73 11.00
C ASN A 39 -4.28 14.44 10.35
N PRO A 40 -4.31 13.65 9.26
CA PRO A 40 -5.55 13.35 8.56
C PRO A 40 -6.56 12.67 9.49
N LEU A 41 -7.80 13.16 9.47
CA LEU A 41 -8.91 12.77 10.35
C LEU A 41 -8.58 12.83 11.84
N GLY A 42 -7.63 13.70 12.23
CA GLY A 42 -7.15 13.80 13.61
C GLY A 42 -6.65 12.48 14.19
N VAL A 43 -6.04 11.61 13.37
CA VAL A 43 -5.54 10.29 13.77
C VAL A 43 -4.72 10.30 15.06
N PHE A 44 -4.02 11.38 15.38
CA PHE A 44 -3.20 11.50 16.59
C PHE A 44 -3.93 12.06 17.82
N TYR A 45 -5.20 12.44 17.69
CA TYR A 45 -6.04 12.87 18.80
C TYR A 45 -6.85 11.70 19.36
N GLU A 46 -7.19 11.76 20.64
CA GLU A 46 -8.22 10.91 21.24
C GLU A 46 -9.61 11.48 20.96
N ALA A 47 -9.94 11.59 19.67
CA ALA A 47 -11.19 12.18 19.20
C ALA A 47 -12.35 11.17 19.08
N ALA A 48 -12.07 9.86 19.21
CA ALA A 48 -13.04 8.78 19.06
C ALA A 48 -12.60 7.55 19.89
N ALA A 49 -13.53 6.61 20.12
CA ALA A 49 -13.18 5.32 20.71
C ALA A 49 -12.22 4.57 19.78
N SER A 50 -11.03 4.27 20.30
CA SER A 50 -9.99 3.54 19.58
C SER A 50 -9.82 2.18 20.23
N ILE A 51 -9.83 1.12 19.42
CA ILE A 51 -9.55 -0.23 19.92
C ILE A 51 -8.05 -0.56 19.88
N ASP A 52 -7.37 -0.02 18.88
CA ASP A 52 -5.95 -0.21 18.62
C ASP A 52 -5.31 1.12 18.23
N GLY A 53 -4.04 1.32 18.62
CA GLY A 53 -3.28 2.50 18.25
C GLY A 53 -1.81 2.36 18.60
N ILE A 54 -0.98 3.19 17.96
CA ILE A 54 0.45 3.17 18.20
C ILE A 54 0.83 3.91 19.48
N GLU A 55 1.66 3.26 20.32
CA GLU A 55 2.36 3.95 21.40
C GLU A 55 3.59 4.69 20.84
N TRP A 56 3.46 6.01 20.63
CA TRP A 56 4.51 6.81 19.98
C TRP A 56 5.91 6.65 20.57
N ASN A 57 6.06 6.75 21.90
CA ASN A 57 7.36 6.62 22.59
C ASN A 57 7.94 5.21 22.58
N LYS A 58 7.17 4.20 22.16
CA LYS A 58 7.66 2.83 21.95
C LYS A 58 7.87 2.50 20.48
N GLY A 59 7.08 3.08 19.57
CA GLY A 59 7.06 2.72 18.16
C GLY A 59 7.81 3.68 17.22
N LEU A 60 7.61 4.99 17.38
CA LEU A 60 8.11 6.01 16.42
C LEU A 60 9.14 6.96 17.02
N LEU A 61 9.04 7.23 18.32
CA LEU A 61 9.92 8.14 19.05
C LEU A 61 10.91 7.34 19.92
N PRO A 62 12.13 7.86 20.13
CA PRO A 62 12.74 9.02 19.46
C PRO A 62 12.90 8.81 17.93
N ILE A 63 13.02 9.90 17.15
CA ILE A 63 13.11 9.82 15.67
C ILE A 63 14.19 8.83 15.24
N CYS A 64 15.41 8.99 15.74
CA CYS A 64 16.44 7.95 15.64
C CYS A 64 16.49 7.14 16.94
N PRO A 65 16.46 5.79 16.89
CA PRO A 65 16.59 4.96 15.70
C PRO A 65 15.25 4.37 15.20
N ASN A 66 14.11 5.04 15.35
CA ASN A 66 12.79 4.46 15.09
C ASN A 66 12.16 4.94 13.77
N MET A 67 11.72 6.19 13.68
CA MET A 67 11.24 6.80 12.41
C MET A 67 12.34 6.93 11.36
N ILE A 68 13.57 7.14 11.80
CA ILE A 68 14.77 6.99 10.97
C ILE A 68 15.60 5.94 11.69
N GLY A 69 15.58 4.72 11.16
CA GLY A 69 16.11 3.55 11.86
C GLY A 69 16.61 2.44 10.97
N GLY A 70 16.24 2.46 9.69
CA GLY A 70 16.69 1.51 8.71
C GLY A 70 17.31 2.18 7.50
N ILE A 71 17.80 1.35 6.59
CA ILE A 71 18.36 1.75 5.30
C ILE A 71 17.78 0.86 4.20
N LEU A 72 17.49 1.47 3.05
CA LEU A 72 17.09 0.80 1.80
C LEU A 72 18.19 1.04 0.77
N LEU A 73 18.59 0.00 0.05
CA LEU A 73 19.62 0.04 -0.99
C LEU A 73 19.00 -0.27 -2.35
N PHE A 74 19.34 0.51 -3.36
CA PHE A 74 18.69 0.48 -4.67
C PHE A 74 19.69 0.20 -5.77
N SER A 75 19.24 -0.50 -6.82
CA SER A 75 20.06 -0.83 -7.98
C SER A 75 20.21 0.30 -9.00
N LYS A 76 19.35 1.32 -8.91
CA LYS A 76 19.36 2.53 -9.74
C LYS A 76 19.33 3.75 -8.84
N ALA A 77 19.84 4.87 -9.35
CA ALA A 77 19.70 6.17 -8.70
C ALA A 77 18.23 6.50 -8.42
N LEU A 78 18.00 7.24 -7.34
CA LEU A 78 16.72 7.80 -6.96
C LEU A 78 16.63 9.25 -7.44
N ASP A 79 15.41 9.70 -7.74
CA ASP A 79 15.15 11.11 -8.04
C ASP A 79 15.36 11.96 -6.77
N GLU A 80 16.31 12.89 -6.80
CA GLU A 80 16.63 13.78 -5.68
C GLU A 80 15.62 14.93 -5.60
N ASN A 81 14.51 14.63 -4.93
CA ASN A 81 13.43 15.57 -4.68
C ASN A 81 12.94 15.42 -3.22
N VAL A 82 12.73 16.54 -2.52
CA VAL A 82 12.29 16.53 -1.11
C VAL A 82 10.92 15.87 -0.96
N ASP A 83 10.10 15.89 -2.00
CA ASP A 83 8.77 15.27 -2.02
C ASP A 83 8.78 13.83 -2.54
N ASN A 84 9.92 13.35 -3.05
CA ASN A 84 10.10 11.95 -3.42
C ASN A 84 10.32 11.09 -2.17
N ILE A 85 9.22 10.73 -1.51
CA ILE A 85 9.22 9.98 -0.26
C ILE A 85 9.04 8.46 -0.46
N TYR A 86 8.85 7.98 -1.70
CA TYR A 86 8.77 6.56 -2.06
C TYR A 86 9.33 6.32 -3.46
N SER A 87 10.09 5.25 -3.65
CA SER A 87 10.56 4.82 -4.97
C SER A 87 9.41 4.22 -5.82
N SER A 88 9.46 4.40 -7.14
CA SER A 88 8.63 3.61 -8.07
C SER A 88 8.96 2.11 -7.96
N SER A 89 7.96 1.26 -8.22
CA SER A 89 8.14 -0.20 -8.19
C SER A 89 9.08 -0.77 -9.27
N ASN A 90 9.51 0.02 -10.25
CA ASN A 90 10.59 -0.36 -11.17
C ASN A 90 12.01 -0.23 -10.56
N ASN A 91 12.10 0.30 -9.34
CA ASN A 91 13.32 0.46 -8.56
C ASN A 91 13.03 0.17 -7.07
N LEU A 92 12.47 -1.01 -6.77
CA LEU A 92 12.33 -1.47 -5.39
C LEU A 92 13.71 -1.74 -4.75
N PRO A 93 13.81 -1.67 -3.40
CA PRO A 93 15.06 -1.96 -2.69
C PRO A 93 15.56 -3.38 -2.99
N VAL A 94 16.86 -3.51 -3.31
CA VAL A 94 17.53 -4.80 -3.52
C VAL A 94 18.13 -5.37 -2.24
N ALA A 95 18.39 -4.50 -1.27
CA ALA A 95 18.87 -4.86 0.05
C ALA A 95 18.42 -3.79 1.07
N TYR A 96 18.37 -4.15 2.34
CA TYR A 96 17.93 -3.25 3.41
C TYR A 96 18.45 -3.70 4.76
N ALA A 97 18.37 -2.84 5.77
CA ALA A 97 18.61 -3.22 7.15
C ALA A 97 17.78 -2.35 8.10
N SER A 98 17.48 -2.88 9.29
CA SER A 98 16.66 -2.22 10.32
C SER A 98 17.54 -1.77 11.50
N ASN A 99 16.93 -1.30 12.59
CA ASN A 99 17.62 -0.85 13.81
C ASN A 99 17.99 -2.02 14.76
N ASN A 100 18.02 -3.24 14.25
CA ASN A 100 18.30 -4.46 15.01
C ASN A 100 19.06 -5.47 14.15
N VAL A 101 19.46 -6.57 14.78
CA VAL A 101 20.16 -7.67 14.11
C VAL A 101 19.20 -8.47 13.23
N ASN A 102 19.69 -8.93 12.07
CA ASN A 102 18.94 -9.89 11.26
C ASN A 102 19.06 -11.29 11.87
N SER A 103 18.02 -11.74 12.55
CA SER A 103 17.90 -13.09 13.13
C SER A 103 17.20 -14.09 12.19
N THR A 104 17.00 -13.74 10.93
CA THR A 104 16.22 -14.52 9.95
C THR A 104 17.08 -15.01 8.78
N ALA A 105 16.52 -15.86 7.93
CA ALA A 105 17.15 -16.30 6.69
C ALA A 105 17.06 -15.27 5.55
N ASN A 106 16.56 -14.05 5.80
CA ASN A 106 16.40 -13.03 4.77
C ASN A 106 17.77 -12.53 4.28
N VAL A 107 18.17 -12.96 3.08
CA VAL A 107 19.45 -12.59 2.45
C VAL A 107 19.47 -11.15 1.93
N ALA A 108 18.33 -10.49 1.75
CA ALA A 108 18.32 -9.07 1.41
C ALA A 108 18.59 -8.18 2.64
N ARG A 109 18.49 -8.74 3.86
CA ARG A 109 18.54 -7.99 5.11
C ARG A 109 19.92 -8.05 5.78
N GLY A 110 20.52 -6.89 6.03
CA GLY A 110 21.71 -6.73 6.87
C GLY A 110 21.37 -6.60 8.35
N SER A 111 22.40 -6.51 9.19
CA SER A 111 22.27 -6.37 10.65
C SER A 111 22.77 -5.02 11.13
N LEU A 112 22.07 -4.41 12.09
CA LEU A 112 22.64 -3.29 12.84
C LEU A 112 23.80 -3.78 13.73
N ASN A 113 24.96 -3.15 13.63
CA ASN A 113 26.05 -3.31 14.59
C ASN A 113 25.70 -2.53 15.86
N LEU A 114 25.30 -3.25 16.91
CA LEU A 114 24.82 -2.69 18.19
C LEU A 114 25.92 -2.00 19.01
N THR A 115 27.20 -2.25 18.71
CA THR A 115 28.33 -1.65 19.43
C THR A 115 28.77 -0.35 18.79
N GLU A 116 28.80 -0.29 17.46
CA GLU A 116 29.24 0.91 16.74
C GLU A 116 28.11 1.92 16.49
N SER A 117 26.85 1.45 16.46
CA SER A 117 25.68 2.31 16.33
C SER A 117 25.34 2.96 17.67
N LYS A 118 25.22 4.28 17.68
CA LYS A 118 25.00 5.03 18.93
C LYS A 118 24.45 6.42 18.69
N THR A 119 23.76 6.92 19.71
CA THR A 119 23.40 8.33 19.83
C THR A 119 24.67 9.19 19.91
N LEU A 120 24.64 10.32 19.22
CA LEU A 120 25.64 11.39 19.28
C LEU A 120 25.02 12.59 20.02
N GLU A 121 25.84 13.55 20.41
CA GLU A 121 25.35 14.77 21.11
C GLU A 121 24.31 15.53 20.28
N ASN A 122 24.53 15.65 18.97
CA ASN A 122 23.66 16.35 18.03
C ASN A 122 23.08 15.44 16.94
N GLY A 123 23.01 14.12 17.14
CA GLY A 123 22.63 13.21 16.06
C GLY A 123 22.66 11.73 16.41
N TYR A 124 22.80 10.89 15.39
CA TYR A 124 22.91 9.45 15.53
C TYR A 124 23.89 8.88 14.50
N LYS A 125 24.67 7.89 14.91
CA LYS A 125 25.51 7.08 14.03
C LYS A 125 24.90 5.69 13.89
N PHE A 126 24.55 5.31 12.67
CA PHE A 126 24.18 3.94 12.30
C PHE A 126 25.37 3.23 11.70
N VAL A 127 25.52 1.95 12.02
CA VAL A 127 26.44 1.04 11.37
C VAL A 127 25.69 -0.24 11.05
N TRP A 128 25.55 -0.55 9.76
CA TRP A 128 24.96 -1.79 9.29
C TRP A 128 26.01 -2.67 8.64
N GLU A 129 25.90 -3.97 8.85
CA GLU A 129 26.81 -4.98 8.33
C GLU A 129 26.03 -6.05 7.56
N PHE A 130 26.57 -6.41 6.41
CA PHE A 130 26.04 -7.46 5.55
C PHE A 130 27.12 -8.50 5.38
N THR A 131 26.78 -9.73 5.75
CA THR A 131 27.64 -10.90 5.54
C THR A 131 27.80 -11.20 4.04
N PRO A 132 28.70 -12.12 3.64
CA PRO A 132 28.92 -12.37 2.22
C PRO A 132 27.67 -12.86 1.48
N SER A 133 26.80 -13.62 2.14
CA SER A 133 25.52 -14.06 1.55
C SER A 133 24.43 -12.98 1.52
N GLN A 134 24.64 -11.83 2.17
CA GLN A 134 23.63 -10.79 2.32
C GLN A 134 23.86 -9.58 1.42
N GLY A 135 22.76 -8.97 0.98
CA GLY A 135 22.74 -7.69 0.25
C GLY A 135 23.45 -7.73 -1.10
N ASN A 136 23.49 -8.89 -1.76
CA ASN A 136 24.18 -9.08 -3.03
C ASN A 136 23.42 -8.43 -4.20
N GLY A 137 24.17 -7.75 -5.08
CA GLY A 137 23.63 -7.03 -6.22
C GLY A 137 24.37 -5.73 -6.51
N THR A 138 23.88 -5.01 -7.51
CA THR A 138 24.33 -3.65 -7.83
C THR A 138 23.66 -2.66 -6.87
N ILE A 139 24.43 -1.73 -6.33
CA ILE A 139 23.97 -0.66 -5.45
C ILE A 139 24.38 0.68 -6.07
N ALA A 140 23.40 1.51 -6.36
CA ALA A 140 23.57 2.84 -6.97
C ALA A 140 22.98 3.96 -6.10
N ALA A 141 22.14 3.63 -5.12
CA ALA A 141 21.63 4.60 -4.14
C ALA A 141 21.33 3.92 -2.80
N ALA A 142 21.33 4.72 -1.75
CA ALA A 142 20.89 4.39 -0.41
C ALA A 142 19.87 5.43 0.08
N ALA A 143 18.91 5.00 0.89
CA ALA A 143 17.96 5.89 1.54
C ALA A 143 17.76 5.45 2.98
N LEU A 144 17.79 6.40 3.93
CA LEU A 144 17.30 6.09 5.27
C LEU A 144 15.78 5.89 5.23
N THR A 145 15.28 5.00 6.08
CA THR A 145 13.85 4.67 6.23
C THR A 145 13.52 4.48 7.71
N SER A 146 12.24 4.27 8.04
CA SER A 146 11.84 3.75 9.35
C SER A 146 12.50 2.41 9.67
N ALA A 147 12.71 2.14 10.96
CA ALA A 147 13.16 0.83 11.44
C ALA A 147 12.30 -0.30 10.86
N GLN A 148 10.97 -0.15 10.89
CA GLN A 148 10.05 -1.15 10.37
C GLN A 148 10.16 -1.33 8.85
N GLY A 149 10.31 -0.24 8.09
CA GLY A 149 10.57 -0.29 6.65
C GLY A 149 11.89 -0.97 6.31
N GLY A 150 12.91 -0.83 7.18
CA GLY A 150 14.19 -1.53 7.08
C GLY A 150 14.16 -3.02 7.43
N THR A 151 13.04 -3.56 7.93
CA THR A 151 12.94 -4.98 8.29
C THR A 151 12.72 -5.85 7.07
N ASN A 152 11.71 -5.54 6.25
CA ASN A 152 11.34 -6.33 5.07
C ASN A 152 10.95 -5.47 3.84
N ALA A 153 11.08 -4.14 3.93
CA ALA A 153 10.58 -3.20 2.94
C ALA A 153 9.10 -3.50 2.56
N TYR A 154 8.86 -3.84 1.29
CA TYR A 154 7.52 -4.18 0.78
C TYR A 154 7.15 -5.66 0.98
N GLY A 155 8.08 -6.49 1.45
CA GLY A 155 7.89 -7.91 1.70
C GLY A 155 8.68 -8.82 0.77
N ASN A 156 8.95 -10.03 1.24
CA ASN A 156 9.68 -11.09 0.52
C ASN A 156 9.19 -12.47 0.98
N LEU A 157 9.87 -13.55 0.55
CA LEU A 157 9.51 -14.94 0.88
C LEU A 157 9.64 -15.29 2.38
N VAL A 158 10.51 -14.60 3.10
CA VAL A 158 10.75 -14.82 4.53
C VAL A 158 9.67 -14.14 5.36
N ASP A 159 9.36 -12.87 5.05
CA ASP A 159 8.36 -12.06 5.76
C ASP A 159 7.90 -10.86 4.93
N ASP A 160 6.63 -10.48 5.10
CA ASP A 160 5.95 -9.38 4.43
C ASP A 160 4.96 -8.61 5.34
N SER A 161 5.00 -8.84 6.64
CA SER A 161 4.05 -8.26 7.62
C SER A 161 4.31 -6.79 7.99
N ASN A 162 5.48 -6.24 7.67
CA ASN A 162 5.92 -4.95 8.21
C ASN A 162 5.67 -3.74 7.31
N THR A 163 5.16 -3.91 6.09
CA THR A 163 5.00 -2.82 5.13
C THR A 163 4.03 -1.74 5.62
N PHE A 164 3.02 -2.13 6.41
CA PHE A 164 2.04 -1.22 6.98
C PHE A 164 2.17 -1.21 8.51
N LEU A 165 2.15 -0.02 9.10
CA LEU A 165 2.13 0.17 10.55
C LEU A 165 0.80 0.82 10.93
N GLN A 166 -0.03 0.12 11.69
CA GLN A 166 -1.31 0.68 12.13
C GLN A 166 -1.05 1.84 13.11
N LEU A 167 -1.51 3.04 12.74
CA LEU A 167 -1.44 4.22 13.59
C LEU A 167 -2.65 4.27 14.53
N LYS A 168 -3.84 3.99 13.99
CA LYS A 168 -5.10 3.99 14.76
C LYS A 168 -6.19 3.17 14.08
N SER A 169 -7.05 2.57 14.88
CA SER A 169 -8.33 1.99 14.46
C SER A 169 -9.45 2.61 15.28
N VAL A 170 -10.34 3.36 14.62
CA VAL A 170 -11.48 4.06 15.23
C VAL A 170 -12.75 3.23 15.03
N ASP A 171 -13.44 2.95 16.13
CA ASP A 171 -14.70 2.20 16.13
C ASP A 171 -15.85 3.01 15.50
N ILE A 172 -16.46 2.44 14.47
CA ILE A 172 -17.64 2.96 13.77
C ILE A 172 -18.83 1.98 13.83
N GLY A 173 -18.77 0.95 14.67
CA GLY A 173 -19.83 -0.05 14.89
C GLY A 173 -21.13 0.54 15.43
N SER A 174 -21.08 1.75 16.01
CA SER A 174 -22.27 2.46 16.51
C SER A 174 -23.06 3.20 15.42
N LEU A 175 -22.50 3.33 14.21
CA LEU A 175 -23.22 3.88 13.06
C LEU A 175 -24.32 2.91 12.60
N SER A 176 -25.35 3.43 11.94
CA SER A 176 -26.32 2.55 11.27
C SER A 176 -25.66 1.85 10.08
N ASN A 177 -26.17 0.66 9.71
CA ASN A 177 -25.65 -0.08 8.56
C ASN A 177 -25.65 0.78 7.27
N GLU A 178 -26.68 1.60 7.03
CA GLU A 178 -26.67 2.46 5.84
C GLU A 178 -25.52 3.47 5.88
N LYS A 179 -25.19 3.98 7.07
CA LYS A 179 -24.07 4.90 7.22
C LYS A 179 -22.71 4.22 7.05
N GLN A 180 -22.57 3.02 7.61
CA GLN A 180 -21.35 2.22 7.45
C GLN A 180 -21.13 1.86 5.97
N LEU A 181 -22.17 1.43 5.25
CA LEU A 181 -22.08 1.10 3.83
C LEU A 181 -21.59 2.29 3.00
N VAL A 182 -22.01 3.52 3.28
CA VAL A 182 -21.48 4.70 2.57
C VAL A 182 -19.94 4.78 2.68
N LEU A 183 -19.38 4.51 3.86
CA LEU A 183 -17.92 4.52 4.08
C LEU A 183 -17.25 3.28 3.47
N LEU A 184 -17.85 2.10 3.64
CA LEU A 184 -17.32 0.84 3.13
C LEU A 184 -17.44 0.72 1.61
N GLU A 185 -18.28 1.51 0.96
CA GLU A 185 -18.43 1.65 -0.51
C GLU A 185 -17.52 2.74 -1.10
N ALA A 186 -16.61 3.30 -0.31
CA ALA A 186 -15.65 4.28 -0.80
C ALA A 186 -14.82 3.70 -1.96
N VAL A 187 -14.66 4.51 -3.00
CA VAL A 187 -13.85 4.21 -4.20
C VAL A 187 -12.72 5.21 -4.40
N GLU A 188 -12.84 6.40 -3.83
CA GLU A 188 -11.88 7.50 -3.94
C GLU A 188 -12.00 8.42 -2.73
N VAL A 189 -10.87 8.97 -2.30
CA VAL A 189 -10.78 10.04 -1.29
C VAL A 189 -9.97 11.19 -1.87
N ASP A 190 -10.57 12.36 -1.91
CA ASP A 190 -9.91 13.63 -2.21
C ASP A 190 -9.59 14.31 -0.88
N PHE A 191 -8.38 14.03 -0.42
CA PHE A 191 -7.86 14.48 0.87
C PHE A 191 -7.78 16.00 0.98
N ASP A 192 -7.44 16.69 -0.12
CA ASP A 192 -7.21 18.13 -0.12
C ASP A 192 -8.52 18.92 0.02
N ASN A 193 -9.65 18.32 -0.38
CA ASN A 193 -10.97 18.94 -0.29
C ASN A 193 -11.87 18.33 0.79
N ASP A 194 -11.37 17.40 1.61
CA ASP A 194 -12.14 16.69 2.64
C ASP A 194 -13.34 15.90 2.06
N LEU A 195 -13.13 15.24 0.92
CA LEU A 195 -14.16 14.54 0.19
C LEU A 195 -13.88 13.05 0.05
N LEU A 196 -14.95 12.27 0.11
CA LEU A 196 -15.00 10.85 -0.17
C LEU A 196 -16.06 10.61 -1.23
N TYR A 197 -15.78 9.74 -2.19
CA TYR A 197 -16.75 9.29 -3.19
C TYR A 197 -17.09 7.83 -2.92
N SER A 198 -18.38 7.59 -2.68
CA SER A 198 -18.96 6.29 -2.39
C SER A 198 -19.82 5.86 -3.57
N ILE A 199 -19.57 4.66 -4.12
CA ILE A 199 -20.30 4.18 -5.30
C ILE A 199 -20.79 2.76 -5.06
N THR A 200 -22.06 2.55 -5.39
CA THR A 200 -22.71 1.24 -5.30
C THR A 200 -23.70 1.02 -6.42
N TYR A 201 -24.13 -0.23 -6.57
CA TYR A 201 -25.18 -0.63 -7.50
C TYR A 201 -26.41 -1.01 -6.69
N GLN A 202 -27.51 -0.29 -6.90
CA GLN A 202 -28.76 -0.47 -6.16
C GLN A 202 -29.94 -0.17 -7.09
N ASP A 203 -31.02 -0.95 -6.99
CA ASP A 203 -32.28 -0.69 -7.71
C ASP A 203 -32.13 -0.51 -9.23
N SER A 204 -31.26 -1.31 -9.87
CA SER A 204 -30.93 -1.21 -11.30
C SER A 204 -30.24 0.10 -11.74
N ALA A 205 -29.54 0.73 -10.81
CA ALA A 205 -28.80 1.96 -11.05
C ALA A 205 -27.45 1.97 -10.35
N VAL A 206 -26.52 2.75 -10.88
CA VAL A 206 -25.34 3.16 -10.14
C VAL A 206 -25.72 4.36 -9.28
N ARG A 207 -25.46 4.30 -7.98
CA ARG A 207 -25.64 5.41 -7.05
C ARG A 207 -24.27 5.91 -6.60
N ILE A 208 -24.04 7.21 -6.81
CA ILE A 208 -22.78 7.90 -6.52
C ILE A 208 -23.07 8.94 -5.46
N ARG A 209 -22.35 8.87 -4.34
CA ARG A 209 -22.48 9.81 -3.25
C ARG A 209 -21.18 10.58 -3.09
N LYS A 210 -21.28 11.90 -3.17
CA LYS A 210 -20.20 12.82 -2.78
C LYS A 210 -20.37 13.12 -1.30
N VAL A 211 -19.38 12.74 -0.50
CA VAL A 211 -19.47 12.76 0.96
C VAL A 211 -18.40 13.70 1.50
N ARG A 212 -18.79 14.64 2.36
CA ARG A 212 -17.84 15.38 3.19
C ARG A 212 -17.47 14.56 4.41
N VAL A 213 -16.18 14.32 4.57
CA VAL A 213 -15.59 13.70 5.76
C VAL A 213 -14.53 14.65 6.30
N PRO A 214 -14.53 15.03 7.59
CA PRO A 214 -13.51 15.94 8.11
C PRO A 214 -12.11 15.29 8.11
N ILE A 215 -11.27 15.65 7.13
CA ILE A 215 -9.91 15.10 6.99
C ILE A 215 -8.87 16.07 7.55
N PHE A 216 -8.77 17.27 7.00
CA PHE A 216 -7.88 18.34 7.43
C PHE A 216 -8.61 19.58 7.91
N SER A 217 -9.88 19.76 7.52
CA SER A 217 -10.73 20.81 8.09
C SER A 217 -11.93 20.23 8.84
N ILE A 218 -12.35 20.94 9.91
CA ILE A 218 -13.48 20.55 10.77
C ILE A 218 -14.44 21.71 10.93
N GLY A 219 -15.72 21.45 10.66
CA GLY A 219 -16.83 22.36 10.88
C GLY A 219 -17.27 22.42 12.34
N LEU A 220 -18.01 23.48 12.70
CA LEU A 220 -18.39 23.76 14.09
C LEU A 220 -19.17 22.64 14.81
N ASN A 221 -19.87 21.80 14.06
CA ASN A 221 -20.68 20.69 14.57
C ASN A 221 -20.20 19.33 14.07
N GLU A 222 -19.05 19.28 13.40
CA GLU A 222 -18.45 18.04 12.92
C GLU A 222 -17.59 17.40 14.02
N LYS A 223 -17.37 16.09 13.88
CA LYS A 223 -16.57 15.24 14.74
C LYS A 223 -15.64 14.38 13.89
N LEU A 224 -14.55 13.90 14.51
CA LEU A 224 -13.52 13.06 13.86
C LEU A 224 -13.71 11.55 14.10
N ASP A 225 -14.93 11.17 14.48
CA ASP A 225 -15.38 9.79 14.78
C ASP A 225 -16.29 9.21 13.68
N ASP A 226 -16.29 9.83 12.50
CA ASP A 226 -17.12 9.50 11.33
C ASP A 226 -18.64 9.62 11.56
N THR A 227 -19.14 9.94 12.76
CA THR A 227 -20.59 10.02 13.04
C THR A 227 -21.31 11.18 12.36
N THR A 228 -20.56 12.18 11.94
CA THR A 228 -21.04 13.47 11.43
C THR A 228 -20.67 13.74 9.97
N TYR A 229 -20.18 12.73 9.24
CA TYR A 229 -20.01 12.89 7.79
C TYR A 229 -21.34 13.33 7.15
N THR A 230 -21.26 14.09 6.06
CA THR A 230 -22.44 14.60 5.36
C THR A 230 -22.42 14.21 3.89
N VAL A 231 -23.53 13.65 3.39
CA VAL A 231 -23.72 13.44 1.95
C VAL A 231 -24.09 14.79 1.33
N LEU A 232 -23.22 15.30 0.45
CA LEU A 232 -23.39 16.59 -0.23
C LEU A 232 -24.19 16.45 -1.53
N GLU A 233 -23.98 15.34 -2.24
CA GLU A 233 -24.62 15.03 -3.50
C GLU A 233 -24.90 13.53 -3.56
N ASP A 234 -26.04 13.16 -4.13
CA ASP A 234 -26.50 11.79 -4.27
C ASP A 234 -27.10 11.62 -5.67
N GLN A 235 -26.28 11.10 -6.58
CA GLN A 235 -26.58 10.97 -8.00
C GLN A 235 -26.94 9.53 -8.32
N VAL A 236 -28.06 9.33 -9.00
CA VAL A 236 -28.53 8.00 -9.44
C VAL A 236 -28.52 7.94 -10.97
N ILE A 237 -27.75 7.00 -11.51
CA ILE A 237 -27.59 6.80 -12.95
C ILE A 237 -28.19 5.44 -13.31
N GLN A 238 -29.29 5.45 -14.05
CA GLN A 238 -29.94 4.23 -14.51
C GLN A 238 -29.04 3.47 -15.49
N THR A 239 -28.92 2.16 -15.30
CA THR A 239 -28.15 1.26 -16.17
C THR A 239 -29.08 0.32 -16.89
N THR A 240 -28.76 0.00 -18.14
CA THR A 240 -29.52 -0.96 -18.95
C THR A 240 -28.79 -2.31 -19.00
N THR A 241 -27.48 -2.28 -19.18
CA THR A 241 -26.62 -3.45 -19.35
C THR A 241 -25.90 -3.80 -18.06
N PHE A 242 -25.27 -2.81 -17.44
CA PHE A 242 -24.51 -2.99 -16.22
C PHE A 242 -25.43 -3.37 -15.07
N ARG A 243 -24.97 -4.35 -14.30
CA ARG A 243 -25.59 -4.81 -13.06
C ARG A 243 -24.57 -5.60 -12.27
N PHE A 244 -24.71 -5.64 -10.96
CA PHE A 244 -24.05 -6.69 -10.20
C PHE A 244 -24.75 -8.03 -10.50
N LEU A 245 -23.99 -8.97 -11.05
CA LEU A 245 -24.40 -10.34 -11.32
C LEU A 245 -24.53 -11.12 -10.01
N GLY A 246 -25.23 -12.25 -10.05
CA GLY A 246 -25.60 -13.02 -8.85
C GLY A 246 -27.05 -12.83 -8.44
N LYS A 247 -27.41 -13.36 -7.26
CA LYS A 247 -28.79 -13.33 -6.74
C LYS A 247 -28.84 -13.07 -5.23
N TYR A 248 -28.22 -13.96 -4.46
CA TYR A 248 -28.09 -13.83 -3.01
C TYR A 248 -26.82 -13.03 -2.70
N THR A 249 -25.68 -13.60 -3.09
CA THR A 249 -24.43 -12.86 -3.21
C THR A 249 -24.41 -12.12 -4.53
N LEU A 250 -24.07 -10.83 -4.48
CA LEU A 250 -23.83 -10.00 -5.66
C LEU A 250 -22.33 -9.93 -5.93
N TYR A 251 -21.95 -10.07 -7.19
CA TYR A 251 -20.56 -10.07 -7.65
C TYR A 251 -20.30 -8.79 -8.41
N GLY A 252 -19.53 -7.87 -7.84
CA GLY A 252 -19.18 -6.63 -8.53
C GLY A 252 -18.42 -5.66 -7.65
N GLU A 253 -17.64 -4.80 -8.31
CA GLU A 253 -16.87 -3.77 -7.64
C GLU A 253 -16.76 -2.49 -8.44
N PHE A 254 -16.62 -1.38 -7.71
CA PHE A 254 -16.31 -0.07 -8.26
C PHE A 254 -14.91 0.38 -7.84
N LEU A 255 -14.19 0.99 -8.78
CA LEU A 255 -12.80 1.38 -8.63
C LEU A 255 -12.56 2.75 -9.28
N ASP A 256 -11.64 3.51 -8.69
CA ASP A 256 -11.07 4.68 -9.36
C ASP A 256 -10.05 4.26 -10.42
N GLY A 257 -10.23 4.73 -11.65
CA GLY A 257 -9.28 4.51 -12.75
C GLY A 257 -8.06 5.43 -12.71
N ALA A 258 -8.08 6.48 -11.89
CA ALA A 258 -7.09 7.56 -11.84
C ALA A 258 -6.84 8.24 -13.20
N ASP A 259 -7.86 8.23 -14.06
CA ASP A 259 -7.82 8.75 -15.44
C ASP A 259 -8.99 9.72 -15.73
N GLY A 260 -9.62 10.23 -14.68
CA GLY A 260 -10.82 11.08 -14.76
C GLY A 260 -12.14 10.29 -14.82
N TYR A 261 -12.10 8.96 -14.67
CA TYR A 261 -13.28 8.11 -14.66
C TYR A 261 -13.29 7.15 -13.46
N TRP A 262 -14.48 6.83 -12.97
CA TRP A 262 -14.72 5.64 -12.16
C TRP A 262 -15.17 4.50 -13.06
N TYR A 263 -14.88 3.28 -12.64
CA TYR A 263 -15.24 2.06 -13.36
C TYR A 263 -15.97 1.11 -12.43
N GLY A 264 -17.05 0.49 -12.91
CA GLY A 264 -17.71 -0.64 -12.28
C GLY A 264 -17.51 -1.90 -13.12
N PHE A 265 -17.24 -3.02 -12.48
CA PHE A 265 -17.11 -4.34 -13.12
C PHE A 265 -17.94 -5.37 -12.38
N SER A 266 -18.49 -6.34 -13.11
CA SER A 266 -19.20 -7.47 -12.52
C SER A 266 -19.02 -8.73 -13.38
N ASN A 267 -18.63 -9.82 -12.72
CA ASN A 267 -18.52 -11.15 -13.32
C ASN A 267 -18.81 -12.24 -12.27
N GLU A 268 -19.45 -13.33 -12.70
CA GLU A 268 -19.40 -14.59 -11.97
C GLU A 268 -18.09 -15.32 -12.34
N GLY A 269 -17.44 -15.97 -11.36
CA GLY A 269 -16.19 -16.69 -11.62
C GLY A 269 -16.39 -17.87 -12.58
N ASN A 270 -15.41 -18.12 -13.44
CA ASN A 270 -15.45 -19.23 -14.40
C ASN A 270 -14.16 -20.06 -14.36
N SER A 271 -14.31 -21.38 -14.45
CA SER A 271 -13.20 -22.35 -14.44
C SER A 271 -12.89 -22.93 -15.83
N SER A 272 -13.59 -22.49 -16.86
CA SER A 272 -13.37 -22.89 -18.26
C SER A 272 -13.93 -21.85 -19.23
N GLY A 273 -13.53 -21.94 -20.50
CA GLY A 273 -14.05 -21.10 -21.58
C GLY A 273 -13.63 -19.64 -21.47
N SER A 274 -14.54 -18.74 -21.86
CA SER A 274 -14.32 -17.29 -21.84
C SER A 274 -15.12 -16.66 -20.69
N ALA A 275 -14.54 -15.69 -20.00
CA ALA A 275 -15.25 -14.96 -18.96
C ALA A 275 -16.22 -13.94 -19.59
N ALA A 276 -17.43 -13.87 -19.06
CA ALA A 276 -18.36 -12.78 -19.34
C ALA A 276 -18.25 -11.73 -18.22
N MET A 277 -18.21 -10.46 -18.59
CA MET A 277 -18.11 -9.35 -17.64
C MET A 277 -18.96 -8.18 -18.13
N VAL A 278 -19.84 -7.65 -17.28
CA VAL A 278 -20.50 -6.37 -17.55
C VAL A 278 -19.71 -5.25 -16.88
N TRP A 279 -19.67 -4.09 -17.52
CA TRP A 279 -18.89 -2.95 -17.06
C TRP A 279 -19.64 -1.64 -17.25
N VAL A 280 -19.28 -0.65 -16.45
CA VAL A 280 -19.71 0.75 -16.60
C VAL A 280 -18.51 1.66 -16.39
N LYS A 281 -18.38 2.71 -17.21
CA LYS A 281 -17.38 3.76 -17.13
C LYS A 281 -18.09 5.09 -16.93
N ILE A 282 -17.75 5.81 -15.88
CA ILE A 282 -18.46 7.00 -15.41
C ILE A 282 -17.48 8.16 -15.35
N SER A 283 -17.79 9.25 -16.03
CA SER A 283 -17.05 10.51 -15.99
C SER A 283 -17.14 11.15 -14.61
N LYS A 284 -16.00 11.48 -14.00
CA LYS A 284 -15.97 12.23 -12.73
C LYS A 284 -16.43 13.69 -12.89
N ALA A 285 -16.39 14.23 -14.11
CA ALA A 285 -16.67 15.64 -14.37
C ALA A 285 -18.16 15.96 -14.43
N ASP A 286 -18.96 15.05 -14.98
CA ASP A 286 -20.38 15.29 -15.29
C ASP A 286 -21.28 14.06 -15.08
N PHE A 287 -20.74 12.97 -14.53
CA PHE A 287 -21.43 11.70 -14.32
C PHE A 287 -21.99 11.05 -15.60
N SER A 288 -21.59 11.53 -16.79
CA SER A 288 -21.92 10.84 -18.04
C SER A 288 -21.30 9.45 -18.01
N MET A 289 -22.04 8.45 -18.51
CA MET A 289 -21.58 7.07 -18.47
C MET A 289 -21.75 6.33 -19.78
N THR A 290 -20.90 5.33 -19.94
CA THR A 290 -21.02 4.28 -20.94
C THR A 290 -20.96 2.95 -20.24
N GLU A 291 -21.68 1.97 -20.76
CA GLU A 291 -21.72 0.61 -20.21
C GLU A 291 -21.68 -0.41 -21.33
N GLY A 292 -21.36 -1.65 -20.98
CA GLY A 292 -21.38 -2.73 -21.95
C GLY A 292 -21.08 -4.08 -21.32
N GLU A 293 -20.83 -5.04 -22.20
CA GLU A 293 -20.46 -6.41 -21.86
C GLU A 293 -19.20 -6.79 -22.63
N TRP A 294 -18.31 -7.51 -21.97
CA TRP A 294 -17.12 -8.11 -22.53
C TRP A 294 -17.22 -9.62 -22.50
N VAL A 295 -16.78 -10.25 -23.59
CA VAL A 295 -16.42 -11.67 -23.62
C VAL A 295 -14.91 -11.77 -23.71
N LEU A 296 -14.28 -12.07 -22.58
CA LEU A 296 -12.83 -12.15 -22.45
C LEU A 296 -12.37 -13.55 -22.90
N SER A 297 -11.95 -13.63 -24.15
CA SER A 297 -11.66 -14.89 -24.85
C SER A 297 -10.61 -15.72 -24.10
N ASN A 298 -10.97 -16.95 -23.73
CA ASN A 298 -10.11 -17.89 -22.98
C ASN A 298 -9.58 -17.38 -21.63
N ALA A 299 -10.21 -16.34 -21.06
CA ALA A 299 -9.90 -15.88 -19.71
C ALA A 299 -10.76 -16.63 -18.68
N MET A 300 -10.11 -17.22 -17.68
CA MET A 300 -10.75 -17.90 -16.55
C MET A 300 -10.51 -17.10 -15.28
N LEU A 301 -11.52 -16.35 -14.83
CA LEU A 301 -11.39 -15.38 -13.74
C LEU A 301 -12.08 -15.90 -12.48
N ILE A 302 -11.60 -15.44 -11.33
CA ILE A 302 -12.47 -15.35 -10.15
C ILE A 302 -13.40 -14.12 -10.29
N ASP A 303 -14.37 -13.98 -9.40
CA ASP A 303 -15.15 -12.75 -9.30
C ASP A 303 -14.26 -11.55 -8.88
N VAL A 304 -14.52 -10.37 -9.46
CA VAL A 304 -13.81 -9.10 -9.14
C VAL A 304 -14.00 -8.64 -7.69
N GLY A 305 -15.05 -9.11 -7.05
CA GLY A 305 -15.40 -8.85 -5.67
C GLY A 305 -16.85 -9.22 -5.44
N ASN A 306 -17.26 -9.25 -4.18
CA ASN A 306 -18.62 -9.64 -3.82
C ASN A 306 -19.12 -9.03 -2.53
N ARG A 307 -20.44 -9.10 -2.34
CA ARG A 307 -21.14 -8.64 -1.14
C ARG A 307 -22.46 -9.39 -0.98
N ASP A 308 -22.91 -9.52 0.27
CA ASP A 308 -24.24 -9.99 0.61
C ASP A 308 -25.05 -8.82 1.18
N GLU A 309 -26.21 -8.55 0.60
CA GLU A 309 -27.10 -7.46 1.01
C GLU A 309 -28.17 -7.92 2.04
N SER A 310 -28.22 -9.22 2.36
CA SER A 310 -29.20 -9.80 3.26
C SER A 310 -28.76 -9.88 4.73
N GLY A 311 -27.50 -9.50 5.01
CA GLY A 311 -26.89 -9.54 6.33
C GLY A 311 -27.37 -8.45 7.30
N SER A 312 -27.13 -8.66 8.60
CA SER A 312 -27.39 -7.66 9.65
C SER A 312 -26.24 -6.67 9.87
N TYR A 313 -25.17 -6.78 9.09
CA TYR A 313 -23.95 -5.97 9.11
C TYR A 313 -23.48 -5.77 7.67
N PRO A 314 -22.66 -4.75 7.37
CA PRO A 314 -22.14 -4.55 6.03
C PRO A 314 -21.16 -5.67 5.61
N GLU A 315 -21.24 -6.07 4.35
CA GLU A 315 -20.35 -7.05 3.75
C GLU A 315 -19.74 -6.48 2.45
N ARG A 316 -18.42 -6.65 2.27
CA ARG A 316 -17.73 -6.28 1.02
C ARG A 316 -16.39 -7.00 0.92
N VAL A 317 -16.20 -7.75 -0.16
CA VAL A 317 -14.96 -8.44 -0.49
C VAL A 317 -14.38 -7.89 -1.78
N LEU A 318 -13.24 -7.19 -1.67
CA LEU A 318 -12.50 -6.62 -2.80
C LEU A 318 -11.45 -7.61 -3.33
N LYS A 319 -11.51 -8.00 -4.61
CA LYS A 319 -10.61 -9.01 -5.19
C LYS A 319 -9.80 -8.54 -6.40
N CYS A 320 -9.99 -7.30 -6.82
CA CYS A 320 -9.35 -6.71 -7.98
C CYS A 320 -8.82 -5.31 -7.68
N CYS A 321 -7.99 -4.78 -8.57
CA CYS A 321 -7.59 -3.39 -8.55
C CYS A 321 -7.43 -2.85 -9.98
N MET A 322 -7.34 -1.53 -10.11
CA MET A 322 -7.03 -0.87 -11.38
C MET A 322 -5.70 -0.16 -11.30
N ARG A 323 -4.97 -0.15 -12.42
CA ARG A 323 -3.74 0.63 -12.59
C ARG A 323 -3.59 1.06 -14.05
N LYS A 324 -3.56 2.38 -14.28
CA LYS A 324 -3.31 3.02 -15.60
C LYS A 324 -4.21 2.51 -16.72
N GLY A 325 -5.52 2.44 -16.50
CA GLY A 325 -6.50 1.99 -17.51
C GLY A 325 -6.54 0.47 -17.72
N TYR A 326 -5.96 -0.31 -16.81
CA TYR A 326 -6.06 -1.77 -16.81
C TYR A 326 -6.71 -2.25 -15.52
N LEU A 327 -7.63 -3.21 -15.65
CA LEU A 327 -8.18 -4.00 -14.55
C LEU A 327 -7.30 -5.24 -14.31
N TYR A 328 -7.02 -5.54 -13.05
CA TYR A 328 -6.24 -6.70 -12.63
C TYR A 328 -7.12 -7.66 -11.84
N VAL A 329 -7.29 -8.89 -12.34
CA VAL A 329 -8.16 -9.92 -11.73
C VAL A 329 -7.40 -11.24 -11.64
N MET A 330 -7.46 -11.90 -10.50
CA MET A 330 -6.81 -13.19 -10.31
C MET A 330 -7.43 -14.26 -11.24
N ALA A 331 -6.57 -15.11 -11.80
CA ALA A 331 -7.00 -16.27 -12.56
C ALA A 331 -7.70 -17.29 -11.64
N ASN A 332 -8.67 -18.04 -12.17
CA ASN A 332 -9.43 -19.03 -11.40
C ASN A 332 -8.54 -20.10 -10.74
N ASN A 333 -7.48 -20.51 -11.44
CA ASN A 333 -6.48 -21.47 -10.94
C ASN A 333 -5.47 -20.84 -9.95
N LYS A 334 -5.49 -19.52 -9.76
CA LYS A 334 -4.59 -18.75 -8.88
C LYS A 334 -3.11 -18.78 -9.28
N GLU A 335 -2.80 -19.07 -10.55
CA GLU A 335 -1.42 -19.15 -11.06
C GLU A 335 -0.99 -17.91 -11.85
N GLY A 336 -1.89 -16.94 -11.99
CA GLY A 336 -1.65 -15.72 -12.75
C GLY A 336 -2.69 -14.65 -12.45
N VAL A 337 -2.39 -13.42 -12.85
CA VAL A 337 -3.32 -12.28 -12.77
C VAL A 337 -3.57 -11.79 -14.20
N TYR A 338 -4.84 -11.75 -14.59
CA TYR A 338 -5.24 -11.16 -15.86
C TYR A 338 -5.17 -9.64 -15.77
N LYS A 339 -4.45 -9.04 -16.71
CA LYS A 339 -4.39 -7.61 -16.99
C LYS A 339 -5.28 -7.34 -18.19
N ILE A 340 -6.38 -6.62 -17.98
CA ILE A 340 -7.44 -6.37 -18.97
C ILE A 340 -7.48 -4.89 -19.28
N ASN A 341 -7.31 -4.51 -20.54
CA ASN A 341 -7.36 -3.12 -20.97
C ASN A 341 -8.82 -2.62 -20.99
N THR A 342 -9.11 -1.54 -20.26
CA THR A 342 -10.49 -1.04 -20.17
C THR A 342 -10.98 -0.34 -21.43
N ALA A 343 -10.07 0.05 -22.33
CA ALA A 343 -10.39 0.63 -23.64
C ALA A 343 -10.50 -0.43 -24.75
N ASN A 344 -10.01 -1.66 -24.53
CA ASN A 344 -9.99 -2.72 -25.54
C ASN A 344 -10.09 -4.10 -24.88
N SER A 345 -11.30 -4.68 -24.86
CA SER A 345 -11.53 -5.99 -24.24
C SER A 345 -10.90 -7.19 -24.95
N SER A 346 -10.25 -6.98 -26.11
CA SER A 346 -9.43 -8.00 -26.75
C SER A 346 -7.96 -7.94 -26.30
N ASP A 347 -7.53 -6.86 -25.64
CA ASP A 347 -6.22 -6.73 -25.03
C ASP A 347 -6.26 -7.26 -23.58
N VAL A 348 -6.09 -8.57 -23.49
CA VAL A 348 -6.09 -9.34 -22.23
C VAL A 348 -4.78 -10.12 -22.17
N THR A 349 -3.99 -9.86 -21.13
CA THR A 349 -2.71 -10.56 -20.91
C THR A 349 -2.72 -11.25 -19.56
N LEU A 350 -2.28 -12.51 -19.52
CA LEU A 350 -2.05 -13.23 -18.26
C LEU A 350 -0.63 -12.96 -17.76
N ILE A 351 -0.51 -12.27 -16.61
CA ILE A 351 0.75 -12.16 -15.87
C ILE A 351 0.90 -13.44 -15.06
N ASN A 352 1.81 -14.32 -15.49
CA ASN A 352 2.08 -15.58 -14.79
C ASN A 352 2.78 -15.31 -13.46
N LEU A 353 2.26 -15.85 -12.36
CA LEU A 353 2.89 -15.72 -11.05
C LEU A 353 4.16 -16.59 -10.93
N GLY A 354 4.22 -17.70 -11.68
CA GLY A 354 5.29 -18.70 -11.55
C GLY A 354 5.10 -19.67 -10.38
N PHE A 355 3.98 -19.54 -9.64
CA PHE A 355 3.55 -20.42 -8.56
C PHE A 355 2.03 -20.31 -8.40
N THR A 356 1.42 -21.26 -7.70
CA THR A 356 0.01 -21.16 -7.30
C THR A 356 -0.11 -20.32 -6.03
N SER A 357 -0.74 -19.15 -6.12
CA SER A 357 -1.01 -18.29 -4.96
C SER A 357 -1.92 -18.99 -3.95
N LYS A 358 -1.62 -18.80 -2.67
CA LYS A 358 -2.51 -19.19 -1.56
C LYS A 358 -3.85 -18.44 -1.64
N TRP A 359 -3.85 -17.27 -2.28
CA TRP A 359 -4.97 -16.37 -2.44
C TRP A 359 -5.73 -16.15 -1.12
N LYS A 360 -5.01 -15.55 -0.17
CA LYS A 360 -5.54 -15.12 1.13
C LYS A 360 -5.74 -13.60 1.13
N PRO A 361 -6.71 -13.09 1.89
CA PRO A 361 -6.85 -11.65 2.05
C PRO A 361 -5.61 -11.06 2.73
N LEU A 362 -5.39 -9.77 2.47
CA LEU A 362 -4.39 -8.93 3.12
C LEU A 362 -4.79 -8.56 4.55
N CYS A 363 -6.07 -8.67 4.89
CA CYS A 363 -6.65 -8.44 6.21
C CYS A 363 -7.08 -9.75 6.88
N ASP A 364 -7.61 -9.66 8.10
CA ASP A 364 -8.26 -10.79 8.75
C ASP A 364 -9.48 -11.25 7.94
N LYS A 365 -9.83 -12.54 8.10
CA LYS A 365 -10.97 -13.14 7.42
C LYS A 365 -12.27 -12.75 8.09
N GLY A 366 -13.30 -12.48 7.29
CA GLY A 366 -14.53 -11.93 7.81
C GLY A 366 -15.58 -11.64 6.75
N THR A 367 -16.49 -10.74 7.11
CA THR A 367 -17.56 -10.25 6.22
C THR A 367 -17.05 -9.14 5.32
N CYS A 368 -15.95 -8.49 5.70
CA CYS A 368 -15.17 -7.64 4.83
C CYS A 368 -13.78 -8.23 4.60
N GLU A 369 -13.35 -8.29 3.35
CA GLU A 369 -12.04 -8.81 2.99
C GLU A 369 -11.42 -8.06 1.81
N VAL A 370 -10.10 -7.90 1.80
CA VAL A 370 -9.35 -7.27 0.68
C VAL A 370 -8.24 -8.19 0.23
N TYR A 371 -8.25 -8.60 -1.04
CA TYR A 371 -7.26 -9.54 -1.61
C TYR A 371 -6.21 -8.88 -2.50
N MET A 372 -6.53 -7.72 -3.08
CA MET A 372 -5.64 -7.02 -4.00
C MET A 372 -5.81 -5.50 -3.86
N ILE A 373 -4.70 -4.79 -3.70
CA ILE A 373 -4.67 -3.32 -3.60
C ILE A 373 -3.58 -2.74 -4.50
N LEU A 374 -3.72 -1.46 -4.82
CA LEU A 374 -2.68 -0.64 -5.44
C LEU A 374 -2.14 0.35 -4.41
N ILE A 375 -0.83 0.35 -4.18
CA ILE A 375 -0.14 1.36 -3.36
C ILE A 375 0.92 2.02 -4.23
N GLY A 376 0.79 3.33 -4.46
CA GLY A 376 1.54 4.02 -5.51
C GLY A 376 1.32 3.36 -6.87
N ASP A 377 2.36 2.73 -7.41
CA ASP A 377 2.29 1.97 -8.67
C ASP A 377 2.43 0.44 -8.48
N LEU A 378 2.56 -0.03 -7.23
CA LEU A 378 2.78 -1.42 -6.86
C LEU A 378 1.46 -2.11 -6.53
N ILE A 379 1.12 -3.17 -7.27
CA ILE A 379 -0.01 -4.03 -6.91
C ILE A 379 0.47 -5.01 -5.85
N MET A 380 -0.28 -5.14 -4.76
CA MET A 380 -0.04 -6.10 -3.69
C MET A 380 -1.22 -7.05 -3.57
N GLY A 381 -0.95 -8.35 -3.68
CA GLY A 381 -1.85 -9.41 -3.25
C GLY A 381 -1.36 -10.06 -1.96
N GLY A 382 -2.11 -11.05 -1.45
CA GLY A 382 -1.77 -11.73 -0.20
C GLY A 382 -0.32 -12.23 -0.14
N ASP A 383 0.12 -13.00 -1.14
CA ASP A 383 1.44 -13.63 -1.21
C ASP A 383 2.25 -13.27 -2.48
N PHE A 384 1.92 -12.14 -3.11
CA PHE A 384 2.64 -11.64 -4.28
C PHE A 384 2.56 -10.13 -4.42
N GLN A 385 3.42 -9.59 -5.26
CA GLN A 385 3.38 -8.22 -5.75
C GLN A 385 3.60 -8.19 -7.26
N ILE A 386 3.07 -7.16 -7.94
CA ILE A 386 3.28 -6.93 -9.37
C ILE A 386 3.77 -5.50 -9.57
N THR A 387 5.01 -5.34 -10.04
CA THR A 387 5.60 -4.03 -10.31
C THR A 387 4.95 -3.36 -11.52
N ILE A 388 5.29 -2.09 -11.75
CA ILE A 388 4.80 -1.33 -12.91
C ILE A 388 5.21 -1.94 -14.26
N ASP A 389 6.29 -2.71 -14.29
CA ASP A 389 6.79 -3.46 -15.46
C ASP A 389 6.22 -4.89 -15.53
N ASP A 390 5.14 -5.16 -14.79
CA ASP A 390 4.47 -6.46 -14.67
C ASP A 390 5.38 -7.61 -14.15
N LYS A 391 6.47 -7.26 -13.46
CA LYS A 391 7.33 -8.25 -12.79
C LYS A 391 6.65 -8.75 -11.51
N VAL A 392 6.56 -10.06 -11.37
CA VAL A 392 6.03 -10.71 -10.16
C VAL A 392 7.13 -10.87 -9.11
N ILE A 393 6.77 -10.57 -7.87
CA ILE A 393 7.58 -10.85 -6.67
C ILE A 393 6.73 -11.70 -5.74
N GLN A 394 7.18 -12.92 -5.43
CA GLN A 394 6.52 -13.77 -4.46
C GLN A 394 6.85 -13.31 -3.03
N THR A 395 5.85 -13.33 -2.16
CA THR A 395 6.01 -12.99 -0.74
C THR A 395 5.49 -14.11 0.17
N GLN A 396 5.72 -13.99 1.48
CA GLN A 396 5.37 -15.01 2.46
C GLN A 396 3.86 -15.31 2.49
N GLY A 397 3.02 -14.28 2.36
CA GLY A 397 1.58 -14.44 2.46
C GLY A 397 1.01 -14.18 3.84
N SER A 398 1.61 -13.27 4.61
CA SER A 398 1.11 -12.87 5.93
C SER A 398 -0.03 -11.85 5.81
N ALA A 399 -0.93 -11.84 6.80
CA ALA A 399 -1.86 -10.74 6.95
C ALA A 399 -1.06 -9.46 7.26
N ARG A 400 -1.44 -8.34 6.62
CA ARG A 400 -0.77 -7.04 6.70
C ARG A 400 -1.67 -5.93 7.22
N LEU A 401 -2.97 -6.19 7.25
CA LEU A 401 -4.03 -5.30 7.71
C LEU A 401 -4.83 -6.04 8.79
N ASN A 402 -5.48 -5.31 9.69
CA ASN A 402 -6.43 -5.88 10.63
C ASN A 402 -7.78 -5.99 9.92
N ASP A 403 -8.50 -4.87 9.82
CA ASP A 403 -9.82 -4.78 9.21
C ASP A 403 -9.78 -3.95 7.92
N ALA A 404 -10.30 -4.50 6.82
CA ALA A 404 -10.39 -3.81 5.54
C ALA A 404 -11.54 -4.31 4.66
N ALA A 405 -12.25 -3.37 4.04
CA ALA A 405 -13.27 -3.57 3.01
C ALA A 405 -12.99 -2.72 1.76
N THR A 406 -12.43 -1.52 1.97
CA THR A 406 -12.09 -0.58 0.91
C THR A 406 -10.69 -0.82 0.37
N PRO A 407 -10.33 -0.26 -0.80
CA PRO A 407 -8.94 0.03 -1.10
C PRO A 407 -8.29 0.86 0.03
N LEU A 408 -6.96 0.90 0.07
CA LEU A 408 -6.23 1.83 0.93
C LEU A 408 -5.99 3.14 0.19
N PHE A 409 -6.60 4.22 0.66
CA PHE A 409 -6.46 5.55 0.08
C PHE A 409 -5.18 6.21 0.61
N GLN A 410 -4.24 6.46 -0.29
CA GLN A 410 -2.94 6.99 0.08
C GLN A 410 -2.89 8.51 0.06
N TYR A 411 -2.46 9.11 1.16
CA TYR A 411 -2.07 10.51 1.24
C TYR A 411 -0.68 10.64 1.86
N LYS A 412 0.32 10.93 1.01
CA LYS A 412 1.74 10.90 1.39
C LYS A 412 2.09 9.54 2.02
N ASN A 413 2.44 9.52 3.31
CA ASN A 413 2.78 8.31 4.06
C ASN A 413 1.57 7.58 4.65
N PHE A 414 0.40 8.23 4.69
CA PHE A 414 -0.79 7.74 5.35
C PHE A 414 -1.65 6.92 4.39
N LEU A 415 -2.20 5.82 4.91
CA LEU A 415 -3.10 4.92 4.20
C LEU A 415 -4.40 4.81 4.99
N LEU A 416 -5.48 5.35 4.44
CA LEU A 416 -6.81 5.34 5.03
C LEU A 416 -7.63 4.19 4.47
N GLY A 417 -8.37 3.49 5.32
CA GLY A 417 -9.34 2.50 4.90
C GLY A 417 -10.49 2.37 5.89
N TRP A 418 -11.53 1.66 5.44
CA TRP A 418 -12.63 1.22 6.29
C TRP A 418 -12.83 -0.27 6.09
N GLY A 419 -13.27 -0.95 7.13
CA GLY A 419 -13.55 -2.37 7.11
C GLY A 419 -14.16 -2.84 8.41
N GLY A 420 -14.22 -4.15 8.60
CA GLY A 420 -14.74 -4.73 9.82
C GLY A 420 -15.23 -6.15 9.62
N SER A 421 -15.80 -6.71 10.68
CA SER A 421 -16.34 -8.05 10.65
C SER A 421 -17.47 -8.18 11.66
N TYR A 422 -18.61 -8.71 11.22
CA TYR A 422 -19.72 -9.12 12.10
C TYR A 422 -20.20 -8.04 13.10
N GLY A 423 -20.37 -6.78 12.67
CA GLY A 423 -20.85 -5.68 13.53
C GLY A 423 -19.74 -4.99 14.35
N SER A 424 -18.48 -5.27 14.00
CA SER A 424 -17.29 -4.60 14.51
C SER A 424 -16.60 -3.91 13.35
N GLU A 425 -17.08 -2.70 13.02
CA GLU A 425 -16.59 -1.91 11.90
C GLU A 425 -15.67 -0.78 12.36
N TYR A 426 -14.63 -0.52 11.57
CA TYR A 426 -13.56 0.38 11.90
C TYR A 426 -13.15 1.28 10.72
N ARG A 427 -12.78 2.51 11.06
CA ARG A 427 -11.89 3.31 10.22
C ARG A 427 -10.45 3.05 10.64
N THR A 428 -9.62 2.61 9.70
CA THR A 428 -8.21 2.30 9.94
C THR A 428 -7.30 3.32 9.28
N MET A 429 -6.23 3.69 9.97
CA MET A 429 -5.15 4.53 9.43
C MET A 429 -3.82 3.80 9.62
N TYR A 430 -3.11 3.59 8.53
CA TYR A 430 -1.77 3.00 8.52
C TYR A 430 -0.72 4.01 8.06
N LEU A 431 0.52 3.76 8.45
CA LEU A 431 1.71 4.38 7.89
C LEU A 431 2.39 3.39 6.95
N LEU A 432 2.67 3.80 5.71
CA LEU A 432 3.48 3.02 4.77
C LEU A 432 4.95 3.15 5.15
N THR A 433 5.52 2.12 5.74
CA THR A 433 6.81 2.19 6.47
C THR A 433 8.08 2.30 5.60
N PRO A 434 8.15 1.80 4.35
CA PRO A 434 9.35 1.89 3.52
C PRO A 434 9.53 3.27 2.85
N TYR A 435 9.35 4.35 3.60
CA TYR A 435 9.54 5.71 3.08
C TYR A 435 11.02 6.10 3.01
N LEU A 436 11.34 6.96 2.06
CA LEU A 436 12.66 7.56 1.91
C LEU A 436 12.73 8.77 2.85
N ALA A 437 13.34 8.64 4.03
CA ALA A 437 13.61 9.76 4.95
C ALA A 437 14.82 10.60 4.49
N SER A 438 15.72 9.97 3.75
CA SER A 438 16.79 10.63 3.00
C SER A 438 17.02 9.91 1.68
N ILE A 439 17.72 10.58 0.77
CA ILE A 439 18.22 10.01 -0.48
C ILE A 439 19.71 10.28 -0.54
N ASN A 440 20.48 9.27 -0.94
CA ASN A 440 21.91 9.34 -1.12
C ASN A 440 22.28 8.52 -2.36
N ASN A 441 22.47 9.19 -3.49
CA ASN A 441 22.91 8.55 -4.73
C ASN A 441 24.43 8.39 -4.72
N LEU A 442 24.90 7.22 -5.14
CA LEU A 442 26.33 6.99 -5.30
C LEU A 442 26.80 7.61 -6.61
N SER A 443 27.92 8.33 -6.56
CA SER A 443 28.65 8.87 -7.71
C SER A 443 29.05 7.78 -8.71
N SER A 444 29.23 6.55 -8.24
CA SER A 444 29.37 5.35 -9.08
C SER A 444 28.73 4.14 -8.41
N ALA A 445 27.99 3.34 -9.20
CA ALA A 445 27.37 2.13 -8.69
C ALA A 445 28.44 1.09 -8.32
N VAL A 446 28.26 0.44 -7.17
CA VAL A 446 29.13 -0.64 -6.69
C VAL A 446 28.43 -1.99 -6.82
N VAL A 447 29.21 -3.07 -6.84
CA VAL A 447 28.68 -4.44 -6.92
C VAL A 447 29.11 -5.24 -5.70
N LYS A 448 28.11 -5.64 -4.91
CA LYS A 448 28.26 -6.54 -3.76
C LYS A 448 28.07 -7.99 -4.22
N THR A 449 29.11 -8.80 -4.10
CA THR A 449 29.10 -10.23 -4.43
C THR A 449 29.25 -11.09 -3.17
N VAL A 450 29.12 -12.40 -3.36
CA VAL A 450 29.32 -13.42 -2.30
C VAL A 450 30.75 -13.48 -1.76
N ASP A 451 31.71 -12.84 -2.43
CA ASP A 451 33.12 -12.78 -2.00
C ASP A 451 33.45 -11.51 -1.22
N LYS A 452 32.46 -10.64 -0.99
CA LYS A 452 32.64 -9.37 -0.28
C LYS A 452 31.76 -9.34 0.96
N THR A 453 32.20 -8.72 2.05
CA THR A 453 31.28 -8.17 3.07
C THR A 453 30.93 -6.73 2.70
N MET A 454 29.87 -6.18 3.30
CA MET A 454 29.55 -4.76 3.17
C MET A 454 29.30 -4.16 4.54
N LYS A 455 29.92 -3.01 4.81
CA LYS A 455 29.68 -2.20 5.99
C LYS A 455 29.21 -0.83 5.55
N ILE A 456 28.11 -0.34 6.12
CA ILE A 456 27.59 1.00 5.86
C ILE A 456 27.59 1.76 7.17
N THR A 457 28.40 2.81 7.23
CA THR A 457 28.38 3.77 8.33
C THR A 457 27.64 5.01 7.88
N TYR A 458 26.57 5.37 8.59
CA TYR A 458 25.77 6.55 8.28
C TYR A 458 25.68 7.44 9.52
N THR A 459 26.15 8.67 9.41
CA THR A 459 26.06 9.66 10.49
C THR A 459 25.03 10.72 10.10
N LEU A 460 24.01 10.92 10.93
CA LEU A 460 22.96 11.91 10.73
C LEU A 460 22.97 12.90 11.89
N THR A 461 23.23 14.18 11.62
CA THR A 461 23.36 15.24 12.63
C THR A 461 22.41 16.40 12.37
N GLN A 462 22.08 17.11 13.45
CA GLN A 462 21.39 18.39 13.43
C GLN A 462 22.41 19.50 13.18
N GLU A 463 22.06 20.43 12.30
CA GLU A 463 22.80 21.69 12.07
C GLU A 463 22.25 22.85 12.88
#